data_AF-A0A2J6HY60-F1
#
_entry.id   AF-A0A2J6HY60-F1
#
_cell.length_a   1.000
_cell.length_b   1.000
_cell.length_c   1.000
_cell.angle_alpha   90.00
_cell.angle_beta   90.00
_cell.angle_gamma   90.00
#
_symmetry.space_group_name_H-M   'P 1'
#
loop_
_entity.id
_entity.type
_entity.pdbx_description
1 polymer ?
#
loop_
_entity_poly.entity_id
_entity_poly.type
_entity_poly.pdbx_seq_one_letter_code
_entity_poly.pdbx_strand_id
1 'polypeptide(L)'
;MRMLTFFRKCFSFLYNTFASDMIQKQILSTLITLIAVWAFSGSLQAQTRDGQKVTNEDLVQFSGVIVTADSLNPVPFTTIMITNTGRGTIADYYGFFSFVAVKNDTVKFTAVGFKDAEFVIPDTITENRYSLIQVMSSDTILLQETVIYPWPSKEQFREAFINLDIPDDDYEIARKNLEQAELVARAEEYEMDGSMNYKNYINQQTSKLYYAGQSQPISLLNPFAWAQFIKAWRNGDFKRKSDKYDDLKKTDNWEEWEQPDEWMEK
;
A
#
# COMPACT_ATOMS: atom_id res chain seq x y z
N MET A 1 -27.18 -48.44 -22.98
CA MET A 1 -28.42 -47.66 -23.22
C MET A 1 -29.66 -48.26 -22.50
N ARG A 2 -29.55 -48.62 -21.20
CA ARG A 2 -30.69 -49.05 -20.36
C ARG A 2 -30.69 -48.42 -18.94
N MET A 3 -29.59 -47.75 -18.56
CA MET A 3 -29.42 -47.14 -17.23
C MET A 3 -29.96 -45.69 -17.17
N LEU A 4 -29.83 -44.91 -18.25
CA LEU A 4 -30.38 -43.55 -18.35
C LEU A 4 -31.92 -43.51 -18.37
N THR A 5 -32.57 -44.54 -18.90
CA THR A 5 -34.03 -44.67 -18.92
C THR A 5 -34.61 -45.01 -17.55
N PHE A 6 -33.85 -45.72 -16.71
CA PHE A 6 -34.26 -46.02 -15.34
C PHE A 6 -34.20 -44.77 -14.45
N PHE A 7 -33.13 -43.98 -14.58
CA PHE A 7 -33.01 -42.70 -13.86
C PHE A 7 -34.07 -41.68 -14.26
N ARG A 8 -34.42 -41.56 -15.55
CA ARG A 8 -35.52 -40.68 -15.99
C ARG A 8 -36.88 -41.11 -15.44
N LYS A 9 -37.14 -42.42 -15.32
CA LYS A 9 -38.40 -42.93 -14.75
C LYS A 9 -38.47 -42.76 -13.23
N CYS A 10 -37.38 -43.01 -12.50
CA CYS A 10 -37.34 -42.74 -11.05
C CYS A 10 -37.48 -41.25 -10.72
N PHE A 11 -36.84 -40.37 -11.50
CA PHE A 11 -36.95 -38.92 -11.31
C PHE A 11 -38.37 -38.40 -11.61
N SER A 12 -39.02 -38.92 -12.67
CA SER A 12 -40.42 -38.61 -12.99
C SER A 12 -41.41 -39.14 -11.96
N PHE A 13 -41.15 -40.30 -11.34
CA PHE A 13 -42.03 -40.88 -10.33
C PHE A 13 -41.90 -40.13 -8.99
N LEU A 14 -40.69 -39.74 -8.59
CA LEU A 14 -40.46 -38.92 -7.40
C LEU A 14 -41.06 -37.51 -7.54
N TYR A 15 -41.03 -36.91 -8.73
CA TYR A 15 -41.58 -35.57 -8.95
C TYR A 15 -43.12 -35.53 -8.92
N ASN A 16 -43.79 -36.58 -9.43
CA ASN A 16 -45.25 -36.59 -9.55
C ASN A 16 -46.00 -37.12 -8.31
N THR A 17 -45.35 -37.81 -7.38
CA THR A 17 -46.01 -38.30 -6.15
C THR A 17 -45.90 -37.34 -4.96
N PHE A 18 -45.08 -36.29 -5.05
CA PHE A 18 -44.81 -35.33 -3.96
C PHE A 18 -45.21 -33.89 -4.30
N ALA A 19 -46.23 -33.71 -5.14
CA ALA A 19 -46.67 -32.41 -5.63
C ALA A 19 -47.90 -31.82 -4.89
N SER A 20 -48.11 -32.13 -3.60
CA SER A 20 -49.30 -31.58 -2.90
C SER A 20 -49.15 -31.15 -1.44
N ASP A 21 -47.95 -30.92 -0.89
CA ASP A 21 -47.86 -30.33 0.46
C ASP A 21 -46.73 -29.31 0.59
N MET A 22 -47.09 -28.09 1.00
CA MET A 22 -46.22 -26.93 1.21
C MET A 22 -45.06 -27.21 2.18
N ILE A 23 -45.26 -28.17 3.09
CA ILE A 23 -44.27 -28.63 4.08
C ILE A 23 -43.11 -29.41 3.42
N GLN A 24 -43.38 -30.20 2.37
CA GLN A 24 -42.36 -31.00 1.69
C GLN A 24 -41.40 -30.16 0.85
N LYS A 25 -41.88 -29.05 0.25
CA LYS A 25 -41.02 -28.10 -0.48
C LYS A 25 -40.04 -27.36 0.42
N GLN A 26 -40.46 -27.03 1.65
CA GLN A 26 -39.59 -26.40 2.64
C GLN A 26 -38.49 -27.36 3.12
N ILE A 27 -38.84 -28.62 3.39
CA ILE A 27 -37.87 -29.65 3.84
C ILE A 27 -36.85 -29.98 2.72
N LEU A 28 -37.30 -30.04 1.46
CA LEU A 28 -36.40 -30.30 0.34
C LEU A 28 -35.44 -29.13 0.09
N SER A 29 -35.92 -27.89 0.20
CA SER A 29 -35.11 -26.67 0.09
C SER A 29 -34.04 -26.59 1.18
N THR A 30 -34.40 -26.84 2.44
CA THR A 30 -33.44 -26.80 3.56
C THR A 30 -32.39 -27.91 3.41
N LEU A 31 -32.77 -29.11 2.98
CA LEU A 31 -31.84 -30.21 2.76
C LEU A 31 -30.83 -29.92 1.63
N ILE A 32 -31.28 -29.25 0.55
CA ILE A 32 -30.39 -28.81 -0.55
C ILE A 32 -29.42 -27.72 -0.06
N THR A 33 -29.88 -26.77 0.75
CA THR A 33 -28.98 -25.75 1.32
C THR A 33 -27.96 -26.34 2.27
N LEU A 34 -28.31 -27.36 3.05
CA LEU A 34 -27.40 -28.04 3.98
C LEU A 34 -26.32 -28.84 3.24
N ILE A 35 -26.69 -29.49 2.13
CA ILE A 35 -25.73 -30.18 1.24
C ILE A 35 -24.80 -29.17 0.55
N ALA A 36 -25.32 -28.00 0.13
CA ALA A 36 -24.50 -26.96 -0.48
C ALA A 36 -23.48 -26.36 0.51
N VAL A 37 -23.85 -26.19 1.79
CA VAL A 37 -22.93 -25.74 2.85
C VAL A 37 -21.87 -26.80 3.19
N TRP A 38 -22.24 -28.08 3.13
CA TRP A 38 -21.28 -29.18 3.29
C TRP A 38 -20.31 -29.28 2.12
N ALA A 39 -20.79 -29.09 0.88
CA ALA A 39 -19.94 -29.06 -0.32
C ALA A 39 -18.98 -27.86 -0.33
N PHE A 40 -19.37 -26.72 0.25
CA PHE A 40 -18.51 -25.54 0.34
C PHE A 40 -17.38 -25.71 1.38
N SER A 41 -17.63 -26.43 2.47
CA SER A 41 -16.62 -26.73 3.50
C SER A 41 -15.49 -27.64 3.02
N GLY A 42 -15.71 -28.44 1.96
CA GLY A 42 -14.70 -29.34 1.39
C GLY A 42 -13.60 -28.64 0.56
N SER A 43 -13.73 -27.34 0.31
CA SER A 43 -12.81 -26.56 -0.53
C SER A 43 -11.67 -25.89 0.24
N LEU A 44 -11.60 -26.07 1.57
CA LEU A 44 -10.47 -25.63 2.40
C LEU A 44 -9.37 -26.70 2.45
N GLN A 45 -8.93 -27.19 1.29
CA GLN A 45 -7.61 -27.78 1.20
C GLN A 45 -6.63 -26.62 1.13
N ALA A 46 -6.04 -26.32 2.29
CA ALA A 46 -4.92 -25.42 2.45
C ALA A 46 -3.93 -25.63 1.29
N GLN A 47 -3.63 -24.54 0.59
CA GLN A 47 -2.49 -24.48 -0.32
C GLN A 47 -1.24 -24.64 0.54
N THR A 48 -0.84 -25.89 0.81
CA THR A 48 0.54 -26.18 1.14
C THR A 48 1.33 -25.76 -0.08
N ARG A 49 1.98 -24.59 0.04
CA ARG A 49 3.02 -24.16 -0.89
C ARG A 49 3.89 -25.38 -1.18
N ASP A 50 4.09 -25.70 -2.45
CA ASP A 50 5.07 -26.69 -2.91
C ASP A 50 6.46 -26.23 -2.43
N GLY A 51 6.78 -26.53 -1.17
CA GLY A 51 8.12 -26.55 -0.66
C GLY A 51 8.76 -27.78 -1.27
N GLN A 52 9.59 -27.55 -2.28
CA GLN A 52 10.51 -28.51 -2.87
C GLN A 52 10.97 -29.50 -1.79
N LYS A 53 10.60 -30.78 -1.93
CA LYS A 53 10.98 -31.82 -0.98
C LYS A 53 12.51 -31.95 -1.03
N VAL A 54 13.19 -31.24 -0.14
CA VAL A 54 14.64 -31.38 0.07
C VAL A 54 14.88 -32.80 0.57
N THR A 55 15.51 -33.63 -0.24
CA THR A 55 15.90 -34.97 0.17
C THR A 55 17.24 -34.91 0.88
N ASN A 56 17.57 -35.89 1.73
CA ASN A 56 18.86 -35.90 2.44
C ASN A 56 20.07 -35.94 1.48
N GLU A 57 19.87 -36.35 0.23
CA GLU A 57 20.89 -36.40 -0.83
C GLU A 57 21.23 -35.01 -1.40
N ASP A 58 20.35 -34.03 -1.17
CA ASP A 58 20.52 -32.64 -1.61
C ASP A 58 21.25 -31.77 -0.59
N LEU A 59 21.48 -32.29 0.63
CA LEU A 59 22.15 -31.58 1.71
C LEU A 59 23.67 -31.79 1.62
N VAL A 60 24.40 -30.69 1.66
CA VAL A 60 25.87 -30.69 1.67
C VAL A 60 26.38 -29.94 2.92
N GLN A 61 27.40 -30.51 3.59
CA GLN A 61 28.17 -29.79 4.58
C GLN A 61 29.11 -28.83 3.87
N PHE A 62 28.76 -27.55 3.88
CA PHE A 62 29.51 -26.48 3.26
C PHE A 62 30.45 -25.86 4.30
N SER A 63 31.74 -25.87 4.02
CA SER A 63 32.79 -25.38 4.91
C SER A 63 33.82 -24.57 4.15
N GLY A 64 34.59 -23.74 4.84
CA GLY A 64 35.57 -22.93 4.15
C GLY A 64 36.31 -21.96 5.03
N VAL A 65 37.21 -21.21 4.39
CA VAL A 65 37.92 -20.09 5.00
C VAL A 65 37.71 -18.85 4.15
N ILE A 66 37.42 -17.72 4.78
CA ILE A 66 37.28 -16.43 4.12
C ILE A 66 38.57 -15.63 4.29
N VAL A 67 39.10 -15.13 3.18
CA VAL A 67 40.37 -14.38 3.13
C VAL A 67 40.22 -13.08 2.33
N THR A 68 41.10 -12.12 2.58
CA THR A 68 41.19 -10.88 1.81
C THR A 68 41.85 -11.10 0.45
N ALA A 69 41.44 -10.32 -0.57
CA ALA A 69 42.03 -10.40 -1.91
C ALA A 69 43.51 -9.96 -1.95
N ASP A 70 43.88 -8.95 -1.17
CA ASP A 70 45.20 -8.32 -1.29
C ASP A 70 46.28 -9.05 -0.50
N SER A 71 45.95 -9.47 0.74
CA SER A 71 46.93 -9.99 1.70
C SER A 71 46.67 -11.43 2.12
N LEU A 72 45.59 -12.06 1.64
CA LEU A 72 45.15 -13.40 2.05
C LEU A 72 45.00 -13.55 3.57
N ASN A 73 44.77 -12.44 4.27
CA ASN A 73 44.52 -12.45 5.70
C ASN A 73 43.10 -12.97 5.95
N PRO A 74 42.88 -13.73 7.02
CA PRO A 74 41.54 -14.21 7.36
C PRO A 74 40.62 -13.03 7.66
N VAL A 75 39.36 -13.11 7.19
CA VAL A 75 38.31 -12.13 7.49
C VAL A 75 37.42 -12.66 8.61
N PRO A 76 37.62 -12.22 9.86
CA PRO A 76 36.87 -12.72 11.01
C PRO A 76 35.42 -12.23 10.99
N PHE A 77 34.53 -12.98 11.66
CA PHE A 77 33.14 -12.57 11.93
C PHE A 77 32.31 -12.21 10.68
N THR A 78 32.70 -12.72 9.52
CA THR A 78 31.92 -12.62 8.28
C THR A 78 30.58 -13.31 8.46
N THR A 79 29.48 -12.63 8.12
CA THR A 79 28.15 -13.21 8.11
C THR A 79 27.95 -13.97 6.80
N ILE A 80 27.57 -15.24 6.91
CA ILE A 80 27.32 -16.13 5.78
C ILE A 80 25.85 -16.49 5.78
N MET A 81 25.12 -16.19 4.71
CA MET A 81 23.66 -16.39 4.64
C MET A 81 23.23 -16.97 3.31
N ILE A 82 22.31 -17.93 3.33
CA ILE A 82 21.62 -18.44 2.14
C ILE A 82 20.52 -17.44 1.76
N THR A 83 20.60 -16.89 0.55
CA THR A 83 19.69 -15.84 0.06
C THR A 83 18.23 -16.30 0.04
N ASN A 84 17.97 -17.55 -0.34
CA ASN A 84 16.61 -18.08 -0.47
C ASN A 84 15.92 -18.38 0.86
N THR A 85 16.66 -18.86 1.86
CA THR A 85 16.07 -19.39 3.11
C THR A 85 16.33 -18.50 4.31
N GLY A 86 17.21 -17.50 4.20
CA GLY A 86 17.64 -16.65 5.31
C GLY A 86 18.41 -17.38 6.41
N ARG A 87 18.77 -18.66 6.19
CA ARG A 87 19.60 -19.43 7.13
C ARG A 87 21.06 -19.08 6.92
N GLY A 88 21.82 -19.03 8.00
CA GLY A 88 23.22 -18.62 7.93
C GLY A 88 24.03 -19.01 9.15
N THR A 89 25.31 -18.70 9.09
CA THR A 89 26.27 -18.85 10.19
C THR A 89 27.24 -17.66 10.17
N ILE A 90 28.09 -17.57 11.18
CA ILE A 90 29.13 -16.53 11.29
C ILE A 90 30.49 -17.23 11.27
N ALA A 91 31.47 -16.64 10.59
CA ALA A 91 32.84 -17.12 10.58
C ALA A 91 33.54 -16.91 11.92
N ASP A 92 34.43 -17.84 12.28
CA ASP A 92 35.29 -17.73 13.46
C ASP A 92 36.36 -16.62 13.29
N TYR A 93 37.16 -16.37 14.33
CA TYR A 93 38.28 -15.43 14.33
C TYR A 93 39.30 -15.70 13.21
N TYR A 94 39.50 -16.96 12.82
CA TYR A 94 40.37 -17.33 11.71
C TYR A 94 39.67 -17.31 10.34
N GLY A 95 38.45 -16.77 10.25
CA GLY A 95 37.66 -16.75 9.02
C GLY A 95 37.13 -18.13 8.62
N PHE A 96 37.19 -19.13 9.49
CA PHE A 96 36.67 -20.47 9.22
C PHE A 96 35.15 -20.53 9.45
N PHE A 97 34.44 -21.24 8.59
CA PHE A 97 33.00 -21.48 8.74
C PHE A 97 32.61 -22.89 8.34
N SER A 98 31.49 -23.38 8.90
CA SER A 98 30.86 -24.64 8.51
C SER A 98 29.35 -24.57 8.78
N PHE A 99 28.53 -24.87 7.78
CA PHE A 99 27.08 -25.02 7.93
C PHE A 99 26.52 -25.99 6.88
N VAL A 100 25.25 -26.36 7.02
CA VAL A 100 24.57 -27.24 6.06
C VAL A 100 23.80 -26.38 5.06
N ALA A 101 24.06 -26.60 3.77
CA ALA A 101 23.40 -25.92 2.67
C ALA A 101 22.77 -26.93 1.70
N VAL A 102 21.85 -26.48 0.86
CA VAL A 102 21.27 -27.29 -0.22
C VAL A 102 22.08 -27.06 -1.49
N LYS A 103 22.20 -28.06 -2.34
CA LYS A 103 22.76 -27.90 -3.70
C LYS A 103 21.96 -26.85 -4.48
N ASN A 104 22.63 -26.07 -5.34
CA ASN A 104 22.04 -25.00 -6.14
C ASN A 104 21.49 -23.79 -5.32
N ASP A 105 21.82 -23.70 -4.04
CA ASP A 105 21.56 -22.48 -3.26
C ASP A 105 22.67 -21.44 -3.44
N THR A 106 22.28 -20.16 -3.34
CA THR A 106 23.20 -19.02 -3.36
C THR A 106 23.54 -18.60 -1.94
N VAL A 107 24.82 -18.63 -1.61
CA VAL A 107 25.39 -18.17 -0.35
C VAL A 107 25.96 -16.76 -0.53
N LYS A 108 25.53 -15.84 0.33
CA LYS A 108 26.00 -14.47 0.41
C LYS A 108 26.92 -14.30 1.62
N PHE A 109 28.07 -13.67 1.39
CA PHE A 109 29.06 -13.34 2.41
C PHE A 109 29.08 -11.82 2.60
N THR A 110 28.88 -11.36 3.84
CA THR A 110 28.88 -9.95 4.19
C THR A 110 29.80 -9.70 5.39
N ALA A 111 30.61 -8.65 5.30
CA ALA A 111 31.51 -8.21 6.37
C ALA A 111 31.66 -6.70 6.32
N VAL A 112 31.82 -6.07 7.48
CA VAL A 112 32.02 -4.62 7.58
C VAL A 112 33.35 -4.24 6.93
N GLY A 113 33.32 -3.26 6.02
CA GLY A 113 34.52 -2.81 5.29
C GLY A 113 34.93 -3.72 4.13
N PHE A 114 34.06 -4.65 3.71
CA PHE A 114 34.25 -5.49 2.54
C PHE A 114 33.06 -5.41 1.62
N LYS A 115 33.29 -5.63 0.33
CA LYS A 115 32.22 -5.78 -0.65
C LYS A 115 31.53 -7.13 -0.48
N ASP A 116 30.20 -7.11 -0.56
CA ASP A 116 29.38 -8.33 -0.57
C ASP A 116 29.84 -9.28 -1.68
N ALA A 117 30.03 -10.55 -1.32
CA ALA A 117 30.39 -11.61 -2.26
C ALA A 117 29.28 -12.68 -2.28
N GLU A 118 29.01 -13.22 -3.46
CA GLU A 118 28.02 -14.28 -3.64
C GLU A 118 28.67 -15.51 -4.28
N PHE A 119 28.27 -16.68 -3.82
CA PHE A 119 28.73 -17.96 -4.32
C PHE A 119 27.55 -18.91 -4.51
N VAL A 120 27.45 -19.51 -5.69
CA VAL A 120 26.42 -20.51 -6.00
C VAL A 120 27.01 -21.89 -5.78
N ILE A 121 26.36 -22.70 -4.93
CA ILE A 121 26.78 -24.07 -4.67
C ILE A 121 26.46 -24.93 -5.90
N PRO A 122 27.45 -25.55 -6.56
CA PRO A 122 27.20 -26.36 -7.74
C PRO A 122 26.36 -27.61 -7.42
N ASP A 123 25.55 -28.05 -8.38
CA ASP A 123 24.73 -29.25 -8.30
C ASP A 123 25.54 -30.55 -8.51
N THR A 124 26.68 -30.45 -9.19
CA THR A 124 27.57 -31.58 -9.52
C THR A 124 28.33 -32.18 -8.32
N ILE A 125 28.08 -31.70 -7.09
CA ILE A 125 28.77 -32.21 -5.91
C ILE A 125 28.27 -33.62 -5.61
N THR A 126 29.18 -34.59 -5.75
CA THR A 126 28.92 -36.02 -5.46
C THR A 126 29.14 -36.36 -3.99
N GLU A 127 30.00 -35.61 -3.30
CA GLU A 127 30.31 -35.82 -1.89
C GLU A 127 29.40 -35.01 -0.96
N ASN A 128 29.18 -35.49 0.26
CA ASN A 128 28.37 -34.78 1.26
C ASN A 128 29.10 -33.58 1.88
N ARG A 129 30.32 -33.25 1.43
CA ARG A 129 31.15 -32.18 1.96
C ARG A 129 31.71 -31.33 0.83
N TYR A 130 31.70 -30.02 1.01
CA TYR A 130 32.28 -29.08 0.07
C TYR A 130 33.11 -28.05 0.83
N SER A 131 34.34 -27.81 0.36
CA SER A 131 35.26 -26.85 0.96
C SER A 131 35.56 -25.73 -0.01
N LEU A 132 35.33 -24.48 0.41
CA LEU A 132 35.56 -23.28 -0.39
C LEU A 132 36.59 -22.36 0.29
N ILE A 133 37.45 -21.75 -0.51
CA ILE A 133 38.21 -20.57 -0.09
C ILE A 133 37.52 -19.35 -0.70
N GLN A 134 36.86 -18.57 0.14
CA GLN A 134 36.14 -17.38 -0.29
C GLN A 134 37.06 -16.17 -0.20
N VAL A 135 37.24 -15.45 -1.30
CA VAL A 135 38.01 -14.22 -1.33
C VAL A 135 37.06 -13.02 -1.24
N MET A 136 37.31 -12.09 -0.33
CA MET A 136 36.57 -10.83 -0.22
C MET A 136 37.47 -9.64 -0.56
N SER A 137 36.92 -8.68 -1.30
CA SER A 137 37.60 -7.41 -1.63
C SER A 137 37.25 -6.37 -0.57
N SER A 138 38.24 -5.65 -0.05
CA SER A 138 38.00 -4.56 0.89
C SER A 138 37.24 -3.44 0.19
N ASP A 139 36.21 -2.92 0.84
CA ASP A 139 35.46 -1.76 0.40
C ASP A 139 35.60 -0.65 1.45
N THR A 140 36.31 0.41 1.07
CA THR A 140 36.45 1.58 1.93
C THR A 140 35.18 2.41 1.82
N ILE A 141 34.29 2.26 2.80
CA ILE A 141 33.14 3.14 2.94
C ILE A 141 33.67 4.51 3.40
N LEU A 142 33.61 5.52 2.53
CA LEU A 142 33.91 6.88 2.93
C LEU A 142 32.72 7.40 3.75
N LEU A 143 32.85 7.36 5.07
CA LEU A 143 31.88 8.01 5.95
C LEU A 143 31.96 9.53 5.72
N GLN A 144 30.81 10.17 5.64
CA GLN A 144 30.78 11.63 5.58
C GLN A 144 31.33 12.19 6.89
N GLU A 145 32.28 13.12 6.79
CA GLU A 145 32.82 13.82 7.94
C GLU A 145 31.73 14.73 8.52
N THR A 146 31.31 14.45 9.75
CA THR A 146 30.46 15.37 10.51
C THR A 146 31.36 16.34 11.27
N VAL A 147 31.40 17.59 10.83
CA VAL A 147 32.12 18.65 11.54
C VAL A 147 31.25 19.12 12.71
N ILE A 148 31.60 18.70 13.92
CA ILE A 148 30.95 19.16 15.15
C ILE A 148 31.57 20.51 15.53
N TYR A 149 30.80 21.59 15.38
CA TYR A 149 31.24 22.92 15.81
C TYR A 149 30.96 23.12 17.31
N PRO A 150 31.95 23.52 18.12
CA PRO A 150 31.70 23.93 19.49
C PRO A 150 30.97 25.28 19.51
N TRP A 151 29.95 25.39 20.37
CA TRP A 151 29.24 26.65 20.55
C TRP A 151 30.11 27.67 21.31
N PRO A 152 30.13 28.95 20.91
CA PRO A 152 31.00 29.97 21.53
C PRO A 152 30.64 30.33 22.97
N SER A 153 29.37 30.22 23.37
CA SER A 153 28.90 30.56 24.73
C SER A 153 27.74 29.67 25.20
N LYS A 154 27.57 29.58 26.52
CA LYS A 154 26.47 28.83 27.16
C LYS A 154 25.10 29.41 26.78
N GLU A 155 25.04 30.74 26.62
CA GLU A 155 23.82 31.46 26.29
C GLU A 155 23.36 31.15 24.87
N GLN A 156 24.28 31.18 23.91
CA GLN A 156 23.99 30.83 22.51
C GLN A 156 23.58 29.37 22.36
N PHE A 157 24.21 28.45 23.10
CA PHE A 157 23.78 27.05 23.14
C PHE A 157 22.34 26.92 23.65
N ARG A 158 21.99 27.63 24.72
CA ARG A 158 20.63 27.57 25.29
C ARG A 158 19.58 28.05 24.30
N GLU A 159 19.83 29.19 23.65
CA GLU A 159 18.91 29.74 22.65
C GLU A 159 18.78 28.82 21.43
N ALA A 160 19.90 28.31 20.91
CA ALA A 160 19.90 27.38 19.78
C ALA A 160 19.22 26.05 20.12
N PHE A 161 19.40 25.54 21.34
CA PHE A 161 18.75 24.32 21.80
C PHE A 161 17.24 24.48 21.98
N ILE A 162 16.79 25.62 22.51
CA ILE A 162 15.36 25.92 22.64
C ILE A 162 14.70 26.06 21.26
N ASN A 163 15.40 26.68 20.31
CA ASN A 163 14.89 26.91 18.96
C ASN A 163 15.26 25.80 17.97
N LEU A 164 15.78 24.67 18.44
CA LEU A 164 16.19 23.57 17.58
C LEU A 164 14.95 22.93 16.97
N ASP A 165 14.82 23.00 15.65
CA ASP A 165 13.80 22.27 14.91
C ASP A 165 14.25 20.82 14.73
N ILE A 166 13.58 19.92 15.43
CA ILE A 166 13.84 18.49 15.36
C ILE A 166 12.85 17.91 14.37
N PRO A 167 13.30 17.20 13.32
CA PRO A 167 12.38 16.58 12.37
C PRO A 167 11.43 15.63 13.12
N ASP A 168 10.15 15.68 12.75
CA ASP A 168 9.14 14.81 13.33
C ASP A 168 9.44 13.34 13.01
N ASP A 169 9.17 12.46 13.99
CA ASP A 169 9.15 11.01 13.77
C ASP A 169 7.95 10.60 12.88
N ASP A 170 8.04 9.46 12.21
CA ASP A 170 6.98 8.92 11.33
C ASP A 170 5.63 8.84 12.06
N TYR A 171 5.64 8.52 13.35
CA TYR A 171 4.44 8.49 14.18
C TYR A 171 3.81 9.87 14.39
N GLU A 172 4.63 10.89 14.63
CA GLU A 172 4.16 12.26 14.85
C GLU A 172 3.62 12.88 13.56
N ILE A 173 4.24 12.58 12.42
CA ILE A 173 3.73 12.95 11.09
C ILE A 173 2.34 12.33 10.87
N ALA A 174 2.21 11.04 11.15
CA ALA A 174 0.92 10.35 11.03
C ALA A 174 -0.15 10.98 11.95
N ARG A 175 0.22 11.31 13.20
CA ARG A 175 -0.69 11.95 14.15
C ARG A 175 -1.14 13.34 13.67
N LYS A 176 -0.22 14.19 13.21
CA LYS A 176 -0.52 15.52 12.65
C LYS A 176 -1.44 15.43 11.43
N ASN A 177 -1.21 14.45 10.55
CA ASN A 177 -2.06 14.24 9.38
C ASN A 177 -3.47 13.73 9.71
N LEU A 178 -3.60 12.98 10.81
CA LEU A 178 -4.87 12.45 11.30
C LEU A 178 -5.57 13.39 12.30
N GLU A 179 -4.96 14.53 12.62
CA GLU A 179 -5.54 15.48 13.55
C GLU A 179 -6.87 16.00 12.99
N GLN A 180 -7.95 15.84 13.75
CA GLN A 180 -9.30 16.14 13.28
C GLN A 180 -9.46 17.60 12.85
N ALA A 181 -8.80 18.52 13.54
CA ALA A 181 -8.83 19.95 13.19
C ALA A 181 -8.26 20.20 11.79
N GLU A 182 -7.14 19.56 11.46
CA GLU A 182 -6.49 19.66 10.16
C GLU A 182 -7.32 18.99 9.06
N LEU A 183 -7.92 17.83 9.34
CA LEU A 183 -8.83 17.16 8.41
C LEU A 183 -10.07 18.01 8.11
N VAL A 184 -10.62 18.70 9.10
CA VAL A 184 -11.76 19.61 8.92
C VAL A 184 -11.35 20.83 8.11
N ALA A 185 -10.23 21.47 8.44
CA ALA A 185 -9.73 22.64 7.71
C ALA A 185 -9.48 22.32 6.23
N ARG A 186 -8.83 21.18 5.94
CA ARG A 186 -8.65 20.70 4.56
C ARG A 186 -9.98 20.42 3.88
N ALA A 187 -10.92 19.77 4.58
CA ALA A 187 -12.24 19.48 4.01
C ALA A 187 -13.07 20.74 3.72
N GLU A 188 -12.85 21.85 4.42
CA GLU A 188 -13.48 23.14 4.15
C GLU A 188 -12.86 23.87 2.96
N GLU A 189 -11.56 23.66 2.70
CA GLU A 189 -10.86 24.25 1.55
C GLU A 189 -11.13 23.51 0.24
N TYR A 190 -11.36 22.19 0.29
CA TYR A 190 -11.68 21.42 -0.90
C TYR A 190 -13.13 21.63 -1.37
N GLU A 191 -13.30 21.87 -2.67
CA GLU A 191 -14.63 21.87 -3.30
C GLU A 191 -15.29 20.49 -3.19
N MET A 192 -16.62 20.47 -3.11
CA MET A 192 -17.38 19.22 -3.07
C MET A 192 -17.21 18.44 -4.38
N ASP A 193 -16.62 17.25 -4.28
CA ASP A 193 -16.59 16.26 -5.37
C ASP A 193 -18.01 15.85 -5.83
N GLY A 194 -18.16 15.28 -7.02
CA GLY A 194 -19.43 14.81 -7.57
C GLY A 194 -20.20 13.87 -6.63
N SER A 195 -19.49 12.98 -5.92
CA SER A 195 -20.08 12.09 -4.91
C SER A 195 -20.63 12.86 -3.70
N MET A 196 -19.89 13.87 -3.23
CA MET A 196 -20.27 14.76 -2.13
C MET A 196 -21.43 15.68 -2.53
N ASN A 197 -21.46 16.15 -3.77
CA ASN A 197 -22.57 16.92 -4.34
C ASN A 197 -23.85 16.09 -4.38
N TYR A 198 -23.78 14.83 -4.81
CA TYR A 198 -24.93 13.93 -4.78
C TYR A 198 -25.43 13.68 -3.35
N LYS A 199 -24.51 13.42 -2.41
CA LYS A 199 -24.86 13.25 -0.99
C LYS A 199 -25.50 14.50 -0.40
N ASN A 200 -24.95 15.69 -0.70
CA ASN A 200 -25.50 16.98 -0.29
C ASN A 200 -26.92 17.16 -0.86
N TYR A 201 -27.12 16.87 -2.15
CA TYR A 201 -28.43 16.90 -2.79
C TYR A 201 -29.43 15.94 -2.12
N ILE A 202 -29.05 14.69 -1.87
CA ILE A 202 -29.91 13.71 -1.18
C ILE A 202 -30.22 14.15 0.25
N ASN A 203 -29.24 14.71 0.98
CA ASN A 203 -29.46 15.24 2.32
C ASN A 203 -30.48 16.39 2.32
N GLN A 204 -30.42 17.28 1.32
CA GLN A 204 -31.42 18.34 1.14
C GLN A 204 -32.80 17.81 0.76
N GLN A 205 -32.89 16.75 -0.04
CA GLN A 205 -34.18 16.11 -0.34
C GLN A 205 -34.74 15.40 0.89
N THR A 206 -33.89 14.71 1.64
CA THR A 206 -34.25 14.00 2.87
C THR A 206 -34.73 14.96 3.94
N SER A 207 -34.03 16.08 4.15
CA SER A 207 -34.47 17.11 5.10
C SER A 207 -35.86 17.65 4.74
N LYS A 208 -36.15 17.84 3.45
CA LYS A 208 -37.49 18.24 3.00
C LYS A 208 -38.55 17.18 3.30
N LEU A 209 -38.22 15.90 3.14
CA LEU A 209 -39.10 14.77 3.44
C LEU A 209 -39.41 14.65 4.94
N TYR A 210 -38.45 14.98 5.83
CA TYR A 210 -38.71 15.02 7.28
C TYR A 210 -39.81 16.01 7.67
N TYR A 211 -39.93 17.11 6.94
CA TYR A 211 -40.99 18.09 7.11
C TYR A 211 -42.23 17.80 6.24
N ALA A 212 -42.30 16.65 5.57
CA ALA A 212 -43.50 16.28 4.81
C ALA A 212 -44.69 16.11 5.76
N GLY A 213 -45.74 16.91 5.56
CA GLY A 213 -46.92 16.96 6.44
C GLY A 213 -46.91 18.10 7.47
N GLN A 214 -45.83 18.88 7.55
CA GLN A 214 -45.75 20.12 8.32
C GLN A 214 -45.25 21.26 7.42
N SER A 215 -45.42 22.52 7.82
CA SER A 215 -44.83 23.64 7.08
C SER A 215 -43.32 23.67 7.32
N GLN A 216 -42.55 23.75 6.24
CA GLN A 216 -41.09 23.91 6.34
C GLN A 216 -40.77 25.26 7.02
N PRO A 217 -39.77 25.30 7.92
CA PRO A 217 -39.37 26.55 8.56
C PRO A 217 -38.82 27.53 7.51
N ILE A 218 -39.47 28.69 7.39
CA ILE A 218 -39.02 29.78 6.50
C ILE A 218 -37.84 30.52 7.13
N SER A 219 -36.79 30.79 6.37
CA SER A 219 -35.59 31.48 6.86
C SER A 219 -35.70 33.01 6.85
N LEU A 220 -36.90 33.58 6.68
CA LEU A 220 -37.11 35.03 6.55
C LEU A 220 -36.66 35.85 7.77
N LEU A 221 -36.74 35.28 8.98
CA LEU A 221 -36.36 35.97 10.22
C LEU A 221 -34.98 35.52 10.75
N ASN A 222 -34.21 34.75 9.98
CA ASN A 222 -32.89 34.29 10.40
C ASN A 222 -31.82 35.37 10.11
N PRO A 223 -31.22 36.01 11.14
CA PRO A 223 -30.24 37.08 10.93
C PRO A 223 -28.97 36.61 10.21
N PHE A 224 -28.60 35.33 10.33
CA PHE A 224 -27.44 34.76 9.64
C PHE A 224 -27.70 34.54 8.15
N ALA A 225 -28.92 34.15 7.77
CA ALA A 225 -29.30 34.02 6.37
C ALA A 225 -29.27 35.37 5.64
N TRP A 226 -29.68 36.46 6.32
CA TRP A 226 -29.56 37.82 5.78
C TRP A 226 -28.10 38.26 5.63
N ALA A 227 -27.22 37.94 6.59
CA ALA A 227 -25.80 38.25 6.46
C ALA A 227 -25.17 37.54 5.25
N GLN A 228 -25.48 36.26 5.03
CA GLN A 228 -25.03 35.50 3.87
C GLN A 228 -25.60 36.06 2.57
N PHE A 229 -26.88 36.42 2.54
CA PHE A 229 -27.53 37.03 1.39
C PHE A 229 -26.90 38.37 1.00
N ILE A 230 -26.68 39.27 1.96
CA ILE A 230 -26.04 40.58 1.72
C ILE A 230 -24.59 40.39 1.25
N LYS A 231 -23.86 39.40 1.80
CA LYS A 231 -22.51 39.05 1.34
C LYS A 231 -22.53 38.53 -0.11
N ALA A 232 -23.40 37.59 -0.44
CA ALA A 232 -23.54 37.04 -1.79
C ALA A 232 -23.98 38.09 -2.82
N TRP A 233 -24.86 39.02 -2.40
CA TRP A 233 -25.23 40.17 -3.21
C TRP A 233 -24.02 41.06 -3.49
N ARG A 234 -23.27 41.43 -2.46
CA ARG A 234 -22.06 42.26 -2.59
C ARG A 234 -21.00 41.58 -3.48
N ASN A 235 -20.87 40.27 -3.37
CA ASN A 235 -19.96 39.46 -4.18
C ASN A 235 -20.41 39.30 -5.64
N GLY A 236 -21.66 39.66 -5.97
CA GLY A 236 -22.20 39.57 -7.32
C GLY A 236 -22.55 38.13 -7.74
N ASP A 237 -22.79 37.24 -6.78
CA ASP A 237 -23.08 35.82 -7.02
C ASP A 237 -24.37 35.63 -7.82
N PHE A 238 -25.30 36.59 -7.73
CA PHE A 238 -26.59 36.60 -8.44
C PHE A 238 -26.58 37.29 -9.81
N LYS A 239 -25.45 37.84 -10.28
CA LYS A 239 -25.36 38.42 -11.63
C LYS A 239 -25.54 37.33 -12.70
N ARG A 240 -26.37 37.58 -13.72
CA ARG A 240 -26.53 36.66 -14.86
C ARG A 240 -25.22 36.53 -15.63
N LYS A 241 -25.01 35.38 -16.27
CA LYS A 241 -23.81 35.11 -17.09
C LYS A 241 -23.64 36.13 -18.23
N SER A 242 -24.74 36.61 -18.83
CA SER A 242 -24.72 37.69 -19.83
C SER A 242 -24.04 38.95 -19.29
N ASP A 243 -24.43 39.32 -18.07
CA ASP A 243 -24.03 40.58 -17.46
C ASP A 243 -22.56 40.51 -16.98
N LYS A 244 -22.11 39.33 -16.54
CA LYS A 244 -20.68 39.08 -16.24
C LYS A 244 -19.80 39.15 -17.49
N TYR A 245 -20.28 38.63 -18.61
CA TYR A 245 -19.56 38.67 -19.88
C TYR A 245 -19.47 40.11 -20.43
N ASP A 246 -20.54 40.89 -20.32
CA ASP A 246 -20.56 42.30 -20.71
C ASP A 246 -19.69 43.18 -19.79
N ASP A 247 -19.60 42.86 -18.50
CA ASP A 247 -18.68 43.52 -17.56
C ASP A 247 -17.21 43.22 -17.92
N LEU A 248 -16.87 41.96 -18.24
CA LEU A 248 -15.52 41.56 -18.69
C LEU A 248 -15.13 42.20 -20.04
N LYS A 249 -16.09 42.35 -20.95
CA LYS A 249 -15.87 43.06 -22.22
C LYS A 249 -15.54 44.54 -22.07
N LYS A 250 -16.00 45.17 -20.99
CA LYS A 250 -15.71 46.58 -20.70
C LYS A 250 -14.38 46.78 -19.98
N THR A 251 -13.91 45.77 -19.25
CA THR A 251 -12.66 45.85 -18.47
C THR A 251 -11.44 45.46 -19.28
N ASP A 252 -11.59 44.50 -20.18
CA ASP A 252 -10.55 44.09 -21.11
C ASP A 252 -10.73 44.86 -22.42
N ASN A 253 -9.68 45.55 -22.89
CA ASN A 253 -9.70 46.38 -24.10
C ASN A 253 -9.71 45.50 -25.38
N TRP A 254 -10.74 44.69 -25.57
CA TRP A 254 -10.85 43.71 -26.68
C TRP A 254 -10.81 44.36 -28.07
N GLU A 255 -11.10 45.67 -28.17
CA GLU A 255 -11.03 46.46 -29.42
C GLU A 255 -9.57 46.69 -29.91
N GLU A 256 -8.56 46.43 -29.07
CA GLU A 256 -7.14 46.57 -29.45
C GLU A 256 -6.62 45.38 -30.26
N TRP A 257 -7.25 44.20 -30.16
CA TRP A 257 -6.80 42.94 -30.77
C TRP A 257 -7.50 42.60 -32.10
N GLU A 258 -8.45 43.42 -32.56
CA GLU A 258 -9.15 43.26 -33.84
C GLU A 258 -8.62 44.18 -34.95
N GLN A 259 -7.60 45.00 -34.67
CA GLN A 259 -6.94 45.78 -35.72
C GLN A 259 -6.18 44.79 -36.64
N PRO A 260 -6.46 44.77 -37.96
CA PRO A 260 -5.71 43.93 -38.87
C PRO A 260 -4.25 44.33 -38.77
N ASP A 261 -3.42 43.40 -38.33
CA ASP A 261 -2.03 43.67 -38.05
C ASP A 261 -1.34 44.28 -39.30
N GLU A 262 -0.72 45.46 -39.15
CA GLU A 262 -0.05 46.20 -40.23
C GLU A 262 1.06 45.41 -40.97
N TRP A 263 1.44 44.21 -40.49
CA TRP A 263 2.45 43.35 -41.14
C TRP A 263 1.94 42.55 -42.34
N MET A 264 0.65 42.67 -42.68
CA MET A 264 0.06 42.03 -43.88
C MET A 264 0.14 42.90 -45.16
N GLU A 265 0.76 44.09 -45.09
CA GLU A 265 0.84 45.06 -46.19
C GLU A 265 2.25 45.26 -46.80
N LYS A 266 3.14 44.27 -46.72
CA LYS A 266 4.45 44.31 -47.43
C LYS A 266 4.69 43.10 -48.32
#